data_AF-A0A497EMY2-F1
#
_entry.id   AF-A0A497EMY2-F1
#
_cell.length_a   1.000
_cell.length_b   1.000
_cell.length_c   1.000
_cell.angle_alpha   90.00
_cell.angle_beta   90.00
_cell.angle_gamma   90.00
#
_symmetry.space_group_name_H-M   'P 1'
#
loop_
_entity.id
_entity.type
_entity.pdbx_description
1 polymer ?
#
loop_
_entity_poly.entity_id
_entity_poly.type
_entity_poly.pdbx_seq_one_letter_code
_entity_poly.pdbx_strand_id
1 'polypeptide(L)'
;MNNQAVEEWAEVFEVENFLSKERVDEAFDFLHEELEKLFEVEDFKVELGEVPKAFGRLKVEATLALSFKIELLSDKMMFYFTPHPKIEMSRADLARIALHFESILRDFVETGGKPTLYLFFASGQPLRALRRLAKVEKFLSLIILGNMFYFFVFIFVLGFLMFSFLYYLTPVALVFIQLVIMFFANKLVLSRSDFTISRENRFVYIANVRLRKSEIEKLAPFPMFKLAEVKDEVYSETLAKNLDVTNTSVASALKRRGLSIDEGDVEVKKFDLYGIVEEVAKRFNVKVPSIGVLNVVQPNAMATGISPSRAALLITSGLLSRLSDVEVKAIIAHELSHVKSRDVLKLFIMFSSIFLFRAYILWPKLALLTDFAFLVVSMTFLFFIAKFIEARADLDAAYAIGDPKVLARSLKKITPTFVLKIQEARGIPVSEWLRWDTHPPISFRIRRLEKLETARKRGTFLKSIVDCLTGFISSLFKTL
;
A
#
# COMPACT_ATOMS: atom_id res chain seq x y z
N MET A 1 -45.88 -27.95 -16.03
CA MET A 1 -45.86 -26.49 -16.19
C MET A 1 -44.57 -25.98 -15.57
N ASN A 2 -43.68 -25.49 -16.43
CA ASN A 2 -42.46 -24.77 -16.09
C ASN A 2 -42.77 -23.63 -15.13
N ASN A 3 -42.15 -23.63 -13.95
CA ASN A 3 -42.01 -22.45 -13.10
C ASN A 3 -40.51 -22.22 -12.88
N GLN A 4 -39.78 -22.00 -13.97
CA GLN A 4 -38.63 -21.10 -13.91
C GLN A 4 -39.22 -19.71 -13.81
N ALA A 5 -39.46 -19.24 -12.58
CA ALA A 5 -39.55 -17.82 -12.34
C ALA A 5 -38.23 -17.24 -12.84
N VAL A 6 -38.30 -16.43 -13.89
CA VAL A 6 -37.19 -15.58 -14.30
C VAL A 6 -36.95 -14.68 -13.10
N GLU A 7 -35.97 -15.01 -12.26
CA GLU A 7 -35.45 -14.08 -11.26
C GLU A 7 -34.90 -12.89 -12.06
N GLU A 8 -35.69 -11.83 -12.16
CA GLU A 8 -35.21 -10.55 -12.67
C GLU A 8 -34.16 -10.05 -11.67
N TRP A 9 -32.90 -10.16 -12.08
CA TRP A 9 -31.76 -9.65 -11.33
C TRP A 9 -31.81 -8.13 -11.33
N ALA A 10 -31.88 -7.51 -10.15
CA ALA A 10 -32.11 -6.08 -10.04
C ALA A 10 -30.91 -5.25 -10.56
N GLU A 11 -29.69 -5.72 -10.33
CA GLU A 11 -28.45 -5.07 -10.78
C GLU A 11 -27.44 -6.09 -11.30
N VAL A 12 -26.65 -5.68 -12.30
CA VAL A 12 -25.62 -6.49 -12.94
C VAL A 12 -24.32 -5.72 -13.06
N PHE A 13 -23.21 -6.35 -12.68
CA PHE A 13 -21.86 -5.80 -12.79
C PHE A 13 -20.97 -6.73 -13.62
N GLU A 14 -20.12 -6.13 -14.46
CA GLU A 14 -19.20 -6.83 -15.36
C GLU A 14 -17.75 -6.58 -14.95
N VAL A 15 -16.95 -7.63 -14.96
CA VAL A 15 -15.50 -7.58 -14.74
C VAL A 15 -14.78 -8.47 -15.78
N GLU A 16 -13.55 -8.15 -16.14
CA GLU A 16 -12.65 -9.05 -16.89
C GLU A 16 -12.50 -10.42 -16.18
N ASN A 17 -12.61 -11.52 -16.93
CA ASN A 17 -12.38 -12.85 -16.39
C ASN A 17 -10.88 -13.13 -16.26
N PHE A 18 -10.46 -13.54 -15.06
CA PHE A 18 -9.08 -13.90 -14.72
C PHE A 18 -8.94 -15.32 -14.14
N LEU A 19 -10.03 -16.11 -14.09
CA LEU A 19 -10.04 -17.48 -13.59
C LEU A 19 -9.86 -18.48 -14.74
N SER A 20 -8.98 -19.46 -14.56
CA SER A 20 -8.86 -20.59 -15.49
C SER A 20 -10.01 -21.57 -15.27
N LYS A 21 -10.54 -22.15 -16.37
CA LYS A 21 -11.67 -23.10 -16.31
C LYS A 21 -11.39 -24.31 -15.41
N GLU A 22 -10.12 -24.73 -15.30
CA GLU A 22 -9.70 -25.89 -14.52
C GLU A 22 -9.84 -25.69 -13.00
N ARG A 23 -9.88 -24.44 -12.52
CA ARG A 23 -9.83 -24.12 -11.08
C ARG A 23 -11.07 -23.36 -10.60
N VAL A 24 -12.14 -23.35 -11.38
CA VAL A 24 -13.37 -22.62 -11.05
C VAL A 24 -14.06 -23.20 -9.83
N ASP A 25 -14.09 -24.53 -9.71
CA ASP A 25 -14.71 -25.22 -8.57
C ASP A 25 -14.04 -24.82 -7.25
N GLU A 26 -12.71 -25.01 -7.18
CA GLU A 26 -11.89 -24.58 -6.05
C GLU A 26 -12.04 -23.08 -5.72
N ALA A 27 -12.17 -22.24 -6.75
CA ALA A 27 -12.32 -20.80 -6.58
C ALA A 27 -13.67 -20.43 -5.94
N PHE A 28 -14.74 -21.10 -6.34
CA PHE A 28 -16.07 -20.89 -5.78
C PHE A 28 -16.21 -21.48 -4.38
N ASP A 29 -15.58 -22.61 -4.10
CA ASP A 29 -15.48 -23.14 -2.74
C ASP A 29 -14.71 -22.17 -1.82
N PHE A 30 -13.59 -21.63 -2.28
CA PHE A 30 -12.85 -20.62 -1.53
C PHE A 30 -13.67 -19.34 -1.31
N LEU A 31 -14.42 -18.90 -2.33
CA LEU A 31 -15.34 -17.77 -2.18
C LEU A 31 -16.39 -18.05 -1.10
N HIS A 32 -16.96 -19.25 -1.09
CA HIS A 32 -17.94 -19.64 -0.07
C HIS A 32 -17.33 -19.59 1.34
N GLU A 33 -16.16 -20.19 1.56
CA GLU A 33 -15.48 -20.19 2.86
C GLU A 33 -15.16 -18.77 3.36
N GLU A 34 -14.71 -17.86 2.49
CA GLU A 34 -14.43 -16.48 2.87
C GLU A 34 -15.70 -15.68 3.14
N LEU A 35 -16.79 -15.94 2.42
CA LEU A 35 -18.08 -15.30 2.69
C LEU A 35 -18.68 -15.77 4.02
N GLU A 36 -18.58 -17.06 4.36
CA GLU A 36 -19.06 -17.59 5.65
C GLU A 36 -18.36 -16.98 6.87
N LYS A 37 -17.12 -16.49 6.71
CA LYS A 37 -16.41 -15.78 7.79
C LYS A 37 -17.01 -14.41 8.10
N LEU A 38 -17.71 -13.82 7.13
CA LEU A 38 -18.23 -12.45 7.19
C LEU A 38 -19.76 -12.41 7.33
N PHE A 39 -20.45 -13.38 6.74
CA PHE A 39 -21.90 -13.45 6.62
C PHE A 39 -22.38 -14.89 6.80
N GLU A 40 -23.63 -15.07 7.18
CA GLU A 40 -24.28 -16.38 7.07
C GLU A 40 -24.74 -16.57 5.61
N VAL A 41 -24.26 -17.64 4.96
CA VAL A 41 -24.55 -17.93 3.54
C VAL A 41 -25.54 -19.09 3.46
N GLU A 42 -26.66 -18.88 2.77
CA GLU A 42 -27.67 -19.90 2.50
C GLU A 42 -27.75 -20.25 1.02
N ASP A 43 -28.16 -21.50 0.75
CA ASP A 43 -28.42 -22.01 -0.60
C ASP A 43 -27.24 -21.84 -1.58
N PHE A 44 -25.99 -21.82 -1.09
CA PHE A 44 -24.82 -21.71 -1.96
C PHE A 44 -24.69 -22.96 -2.84
N LYS A 45 -24.76 -22.77 -4.17
CA LYS A 45 -24.65 -23.84 -5.16
C LYS A 45 -23.74 -23.43 -6.30
N VAL A 46 -23.01 -24.41 -6.81
CA VAL A 46 -22.09 -24.28 -7.94
C VAL A 46 -22.55 -25.18 -9.08
N GLU A 47 -22.58 -24.65 -10.30
CA GLU A 47 -22.91 -25.35 -11.54
C GLU A 47 -21.76 -25.19 -12.54
N LEU A 48 -21.02 -26.27 -12.81
CA LEU A 48 -19.82 -26.26 -13.67
C LEU A 48 -20.12 -26.50 -15.16
N GLY A 49 -21.24 -26.00 -15.68
CA GLY A 49 -21.65 -26.17 -17.08
C GLY A 49 -20.77 -25.44 -18.11
N GLU A 50 -21.25 -25.29 -19.35
CA GLU A 50 -20.54 -24.54 -20.41
C GLU A 50 -20.15 -23.12 -19.97
N VAL A 51 -21.03 -22.50 -19.18
CA VAL A 51 -20.80 -21.26 -18.44
C VAL A 51 -20.88 -21.61 -16.96
N PRO A 52 -19.75 -21.72 -16.24
CA PRO A 52 -19.77 -22.00 -14.82
C PRO A 52 -20.48 -20.91 -14.03
N LYS A 53 -21.29 -21.31 -13.04
CA LYS A 53 -22.09 -20.40 -12.22
C LYS A 53 -22.01 -20.74 -10.74
N ALA A 54 -22.10 -19.72 -9.90
CA ALA A 54 -22.34 -19.86 -8.46
C ALA A 54 -23.48 -18.95 -8.05
N PHE A 55 -24.36 -19.39 -7.16
CA PHE A 55 -25.44 -18.57 -6.63
C PHE A 55 -25.70 -18.90 -5.17
N GLY A 56 -26.20 -17.91 -4.43
CA GLY A 56 -26.43 -18.04 -3.00
C GLY A 56 -27.12 -16.82 -2.42
N ARG A 57 -27.37 -16.86 -1.12
CA ARG A 57 -28.09 -15.85 -0.35
C ARG A 57 -27.28 -15.44 0.87
N LEU A 58 -27.09 -14.14 1.07
CA LEU A 58 -26.39 -13.60 2.23
C LEU A 58 -27.39 -13.13 3.28
N LYS A 59 -27.16 -13.53 4.53
CA LYS A 59 -27.90 -13.06 5.71
C LYS A 59 -27.04 -12.16 6.60
N VAL A 60 -27.72 -11.18 7.21
CA VAL A 60 -27.17 -10.31 8.26
C VAL A 60 -28.13 -10.38 9.44
N GLU A 61 -27.63 -10.78 10.62
CA GLU A 61 -28.43 -10.89 11.85
C GLU A 61 -29.77 -11.64 11.65
N ALA A 62 -29.70 -12.81 11.01
CA ALA A 62 -30.83 -13.68 10.66
C ALA A 62 -31.84 -13.15 9.62
N THR A 63 -31.60 -11.98 9.01
CA THR A 63 -32.45 -11.45 7.93
C THR A 63 -31.79 -11.66 6.57
N LEU A 64 -32.56 -12.14 5.59
CA LEU A 64 -32.09 -12.23 4.20
C LEU A 64 -31.77 -10.81 3.70
N ALA A 65 -30.50 -10.57 3.37
CA ALA A 65 -30.02 -9.27 2.94
C ALA A 65 -29.96 -9.17 1.41
N LEU A 66 -29.42 -10.20 0.76
CA LEU A 66 -29.03 -10.13 -0.65
C LEU A 66 -29.00 -11.51 -1.30
N SER A 67 -29.65 -11.67 -2.44
CA SER A 67 -29.45 -12.81 -3.34
C SER A 67 -28.40 -12.45 -4.38
N PHE A 68 -27.51 -13.39 -4.71
CA PHE A 68 -26.48 -13.18 -5.72
C PHE A 68 -26.34 -14.37 -6.68
N LYS A 69 -25.85 -14.07 -7.89
CA LYS A 69 -25.39 -15.06 -8.86
C LYS A 69 -24.12 -14.55 -9.53
N ILE A 70 -23.20 -15.45 -9.83
CA ILE A 70 -21.94 -15.20 -10.52
C ILE A 70 -21.93 -16.10 -11.75
N GLU A 71 -21.64 -15.54 -12.93
CA GLU A 71 -21.47 -16.30 -14.17
C GLU A 71 -20.11 -16.02 -14.80
N LEU A 72 -19.39 -17.07 -15.17
CA LEU A 72 -18.06 -17.01 -15.79
C LEU A 72 -18.14 -17.23 -17.30
N LEU A 73 -18.07 -16.15 -18.07
CA LEU A 73 -17.92 -16.16 -19.53
C LEU A 73 -16.44 -16.25 -19.92
N SER A 74 -16.14 -16.47 -21.20
CA SER A 74 -14.76 -16.65 -21.68
C SER A 74 -13.83 -15.47 -21.40
N ASP A 75 -14.36 -14.25 -21.49
CA ASP A 75 -13.62 -12.98 -21.36
C ASP A 75 -14.08 -12.16 -20.15
N LYS A 76 -15.24 -12.50 -19.56
CA LYS A 76 -15.93 -11.70 -18.56
C LYS A 76 -16.50 -12.53 -17.42
N MET A 77 -16.60 -11.92 -16.25
CA MET A 77 -17.31 -12.43 -15.09
C MET A 77 -18.46 -11.47 -14.78
N MET A 78 -19.66 -12.04 -14.66
CA MET A 78 -20.89 -11.29 -14.43
C MET A 78 -21.38 -11.52 -13.01
N PHE A 79 -21.59 -10.45 -12.26
CA PHE A 79 -22.16 -10.48 -10.91
C PHE A 79 -23.57 -9.93 -10.94
N TYR A 80 -24.53 -10.73 -10.50
CA TYR A 80 -25.95 -10.40 -10.44
C TYR A 80 -26.37 -10.28 -8.98
N PHE A 81 -27.15 -9.26 -8.66
CA PHE A 81 -27.59 -8.99 -7.31
C PHE A 81 -29.06 -8.59 -7.26
N THR A 82 -29.77 -9.12 -6.25
CA THR A 82 -31.14 -8.72 -5.93
C THR A 82 -31.23 -8.50 -4.41
N PRO A 83 -31.26 -7.24 -3.94
CA PRO A 83 -31.42 -6.95 -2.52
C PRO A 83 -32.80 -7.36 -2.03
N HIS A 84 -32.91 -7.67 -0.74
CA HIS A 84 -34.21 -8.01 -0.16
C HIS A 84 -35.16 -6.79 -0.19
N PRO A 85 -36.46 -6.94 -0.48
CA PRO A 85 -37.38 -5.81 -0.66
C PRO A 85 -37.50 -4.85 0.54
N LYS A 86 -37.15 -5.32 1.74
CA LYS A 86 -37.19 -4.52 2.98
C LYS A 86 -35.87 -3.81 3.30
N ILE A 87 -34.81 -4.05 2.53
CA ILE A 87 -33.47 -3.49 2.75
C ILE A 87 -33.14 -2.61 1.55
N GLU A 88 -33.15 -1.30 1.77
CA GLU A 88 -32.68 -0.36 0.76
C GLU A 88 -31.16 -0.46 0.63
N MET A 89 -30.72 -0.97 -0.52
CA MET A 89 -29.31 -0.94 -0.92
C MET A 89 -29.20 -0.07 -2.16
N SER A 90 -28.34 0.94 -2.11
CA SER A 90 -28.06 1.70 -3.31
C SER A 90 -27.29 0.81 -4.30
N ARG A 91 -27.44 1.07 -5.61
CA ARG A 91 -26.58 0.48 -6.66
C ARG A 91 -25.09 0.60 -6.31
N ALA A 92 -24.76 1.66 -5.61
CA ALA A 92 -23.45 1.97 -5.11
C ALA A 92 -22.96 0.93 -4.05
N ASP A 93 -23.84 0.45 -3.19
CA ASP A 93 -23.55 -0.56 -2.15
C ASP A 93 -23.40 -1.94 -2.77
N LEU A 94 -24.28 -2.30 -3.71
CA LEU A 94 -24.18 -3.52 -4.53
C LEU A 94 -22.88 -3.54 -5.35
N ALA A 95 -22.53 -2.37 -5.91
CA ALA A 95 -21.19 -1.89 -6.21
C ALA A 95 -20.11 -2.58 -5.37
N ARG A 96 -20.05 -2.18 -4.10
CA ARG A 96 -19.00 -2.59 -3.17
C ARG A 96 -18.97 -4.09 -2.94
N ILE A 97 -20.12 -4.75 -2.96
CA ILE A 97 -20.23 -6.20 -2.77
C ILE A 97 -19.65 -6.95 -3.98
N ALA A 98 -20.02 -6.57 -5.20
CA ALA A 98 -19.45 -7.12 -6.44
C ALA A 98 -17.91 -7.04 -6.42
N LEU A 99 -17.39 -5.89 -6.00
CA LEU A 99 -15.95 -5.63 -5.94
C LEU A 99 -15.25 -6.46 -4.88
N HIS A 100 -15.92 -6.77 -3.78
CA HIS A 100 -15.41 -7.62 -2.70
C HIS A 100 -15.35 -9.08 -3.14
N PHE A 101 -16.39 -9.58 -3.82
CA PHE A 101 -16.40 -10.93 -4.39
C PHE A 101 -15.26 -11.13 -5.39
N GLU A 102 -15.07 -10.18 -6.30
CA GLU A 102 -13.93 -10.23 -7.23
C GLU A 102 -12.58 -10.22 -6.49
N SER A 103 -12.46 -9.47 -5.38
CA SER A 103 -11.23 -9.44 -4.59
C SER A 103 -10.90 -10.79 -4.00
N ILE A 104 -11.90 -11.48 -3.40
CA ILE A 104 -11.73 -12.82 -2.85
C ILE A 104 -11.28 -13.80 -3.92
N LEU A 105 -11.93 -13.78 -5.10
CA LEU A 105 -11.57 -14.65 -6.22
C LEU A 105 -10.17 -14.34 -6.77
N ARG A 106 -9.75 -13.06 -6.77
CA ARG A 106 -8.40 -12.68 -7.17
C ARG A 106 -7.35 -13.15 -6.15
N ASP A 107 -7.66 -13.04 -4.86
CA ASP A 107 -6.82 -13.58 -3.78
C ASP A 107 -6.65 -15.10 -3.93
N PHE A 108 -7.70 -15.83 -4.32
CA PHE A 108 -7.61 -17.25 -4.67
C PHE A 108 -6.66 -17.51 -5.84
N VAL A 109 -6.73 -16.73 -6.92
CA VAL A 109 -5.82 -16.90 -8.07
C VAL A 109 -4.37 -16.68 -7.67
N GLU A 110 -4.09 -15.72 -6.79
CA GLU A 110 -2.74 -15.41 -6.32
C GLU A 110 -2.20 -16.46 -5.34
N THR A 111 -3.03 -16.90 -4.40
CA THR A 111 -2.63 -17.76 -3.27
C THR A 111 -2.92 -19.24 -3.47
N GLY A 112 -3.78 -19.57 -4.42
CA GLY A 112 -4.38 -20.89 -4.57
C GLY A 112 -5.33 -21.25 -3.42
N GLY A 113 -5.89 -20.26 -2.72
CA GLY A 113 -6.73 -20.46 -1.53
C GLY A 113 -5.94 -20.86 -0.28
N LYS A 114 -4.60 -20.88 -0.34
CA LYS A 114 -3.72 -21.26 0.76
C LYS A 114 -3.16 -20.00 1.43
N PRO A 115 -3.32 -19.82 2.76
CA PRO A 115 -2.68 -18.72 3.45
C PRO A 115 -1.16 -18.80 3.32
N THR A 116 -0.53 -17.65 3.11
CA THR A 116 0.88 -17.56 2.74
C THR A 116 1.70 -17.00 3.91
N LEU A 117 2.73 -17.73 4.33
CA LEU A 117 3.73 -17.30 5.28
C LEU A 117 4.91 -16.66 4.55
N TYR A 118 5.31 -15.46 4.99
CA TYR A 118 6.41 -14.71 4.39
C TYR A 118 7.68 -14.79 5.24
N LEU A 119 8.76 -15.36 4.68
CA LEU A 119 10.08 -15.39 5.31
C LEU A 119 11.05 -14.47 4.55
N PHE A 120 11.56 -13.45 5.24
CA PHE A 120 12.52 -12.50 4.67
C PHE A 120 13.96 -12.79 5.11
N PHE A 121 14.89 -12.75 4.16
CA PHE A 121 16.33 -12.91 4.37
C PHE A 121 17.14 -11.83 3.62
N ALA A 122 18.28 -11.42 4.19
CA ALA A 122 19.23 -10.52 3.54
C ALA A 122 20.62 -11.17 3.53
N SER A 123 21.34 -11.03 2.42
CA SER A 123 22.70 -11.55 2.31
C SER A 123 23.62 -10.93 3.38
N GLY A 124 24.62 -11.68 3.86
CA GLY A 124 25.67 -11.18 4.74
C GLY A 124 25.21 -10.60 6.09
N GLN A 125 23.94 -10.73 6.47
CA GLN A 125 23.42 -10.23 7.75
C GLN A 125 22.71 -11.36 8.50
N PRO A 126 23.18 -11.71 9.71
CA PRO A 126 22.47 -12.68 10.53
C PRO A 126 21.10 -12.14 10.90
N LEU A 127 20.18 -13.04 11.24
CA LEU A 127 18.87 -12.65 11.72
C LEU A 127 19.01 -11.84 12.99
N ARG A 128 18.65 -10.56 12.92
CA ARG A 128 18.41 -9.79 14.13
C ARG A 128 17.17 -10.36 14.80
N ALA A 129 17.30 -10.76 16.06
CA ALA A 129 16.15 -11.08 16.90
C ALA A 129 15.14 -9.94 16.78
N LEU A 130 13.83 -10.25 16.74
CA LEU A 130 12.79 -9.22 16.72
C LEU A 130 13.09 -8.23 17.83
N ARG A 131 13.52 -7.02 17.44
CA ARG A 131 14.00 -6.03 18.38
C ARG A 131 12.83 -5.68 19.29
N ARG A 132 12.89 -6.14 20.55
CA ARG A 132 11.94 -5.72 21.58
C ARG A 132 12.28 -4.27 21.89
N LEU A 133 11.68 -3.36 21.14
CA LEU A 133 11.91 -1.92 21.28
C LEU A 133 11.71 -1.55 22.75
N ALA A 134 12.65 -0.81 23.32
CA ALA A 134 12.45 -0.23 24.65
C ALA A 134 11.15 0.60 24.64
N LYS A 135 10.47 0.74 25.79
CA LYS A 135 9.21 1.52 25.86
C LYS A 135 9.35 2.92 25.25
N VAL A 136 10.51 3.55 25.46
CA VAL A 136 10.87 4.86 24.89
C VAL A 136 10.99 4.82 23.37
N GLU A 137 11.67 3.82 22.81
CA GLU A 137 11.78 3.65 21.35
C GLU A 137 10.41 3.37 20.71
N LYS A 138 9.56 2.57 21.38
CA LYS A 138 8.20 2.31 20.93
C LYS A 138 7.37 3.60 20.91
N PHE A 139 7.44 4.40 21.97
CA PHE A 139 6.77 5.70 22.05
C PHE A 139 7.28 6.69 20.99
N LEU A 140 8.60 6.84 20.85
CA LEU A 140 9.21 7.68 19.81
C LEU A 140 8.83 7.22 18.41
N SER A 141 8.72 5.91 18.18
CA SER A 141 8.31 5.38 16.88
C SER A 141 6.85 5.68 16.54
N LEU A 142 5.96 5.72 17.54
CA LEU A 142 4.56 6.13 17.35
C LEU A 142 4.46 7.60 16.98
N ILE A 143 5.34 8.45 17.54
CA ILE A 143 5.36 9.89 17.26
C ILE A 143 5.97 10.17 15.89
N ILE A 144 7.11 9.55 15.54
CA ILE A 144 7.89 9.91 14.35
C ILE A 144 7.38 9.20 13.09
N LEU A 145 6.90 7.96 13.21
CA LEU A 145 6.49 7.11 12.08
C LEU A 145 5.09 6.49 12.24
N GLY A 146 4.35 6.84 13.30
CA GLY A 146 2.93 6.51 13.40
C GLY A 146 2.10 7.39 12.48
N ASN A 147 0.78 7.41 12.69
CA ASN A 147 -0.08 8.37 12.00
C ASN A 147 0.43 9.81 12.27
N MET A 148 0.47 10.66 11.25
CA MET A 148 0.80 12.08 11.36
C MET A 148 0.09 12.75 12.55
N PHE A 149 -1.10 12.26 12.93
CA PHE A 149 -1.81 12.66 14.14
C PHE A 149 -0.95 12.68 15.41
N TYR A 150 -0.19 11.61 15.72
CA TYR A 150 0.61 11.55 16.95
C TYR A 150 1.78 12.52 16.90
N PHE A 151 2.38 12.73 15.72
CA PHE A 151 3.38 13.77 15.51
C PHE A 151 2.80 15.16 15.78
N PHE A 152 1.61 15.45 15.25
CA PHE A 152 0.92 16.72 15.48
C PHE A 152 0.60 16.95 16.95
N VAL A 153 0.07 15.95 17.65
CA VAL A 153 -0.21 16.03 19.09
C VAL A 153 1.08 16.30 19.88
N PHE A 154 2.17 15.60 19.55
CA PHE A 154 3.47 15.83 20.18
C PHE A 154 3.97 17.26 19.97
N ILE A 155 3.98 17.76 18.73
CA ILE A 155 4.40 19.13 18.41
C ILE A 155 3.50 20.15 19.08
N PHE A 156 2.19 19.90 19.18
CA PHE A 156 1.24 20.78 19.85
C PHE A 156 1.51 20.88 21.35
N VAL A 157 1.67 19.74 22.03
CA VAL A 157 2.00 19.69 23.46
C VAL A 157 3.36 20.33 23.73
N LEU A 158 4.37 20.01 22.90
CA LEU A 158 5.68 20.63 22.98
C LEU A 158 5.60 22.14 22.79
N GLY A 159 4.79 22.61 21.84
CA GLY A 159 4.54 24.02 21.59
C GLY A 159 3.90 24.73 22.79
N PHE A 160 2.89 24.13 23.42
CA PHE A 160 2.27 24.68 24.62
C PHE A 160 3.27 24.79 25.78
N LEU A 161 4.07 23.73 26.00
CA LEU A 161 5.12 23.73 27.01
C LEU A 161 6.16 24.82 26.72
N MET A 162 6.63 24.93 25.48
CA MET A 162 7.61 25.95 25.07
C MET A 162 7.09 27.37 25.19
N PHE A 163 5.79 27.59 24.99
CA PHE A 163 5.17 28.89 25.14
C PHE A 163 5.31 29.46 26.56
N SER A 164 5.33 28.59 27.58
CA SER A 164 5.48 29.01 28.98
C SER A 164 6.83 29.66 29.32
N PHE A 165 7.87 29.44 28.50
CA PHE A 165 9.21 30.00 28.74
C PHE A 165 9.78 30.80 27.56
N LEU A 166 9.43 30.49 26.32
CA LEU A 166 9.91 31.22 25.12
C LEU A 166 8.92 32.27 24.61
N TYR A 167 7.65 32.24 25.02
CA TYR A 167 6.59 33.15 24.57
C TYR A 167 6.65 33.42 23.05
N TYR A 168 7.06 34.62 22.65
CA TYR A 168 7.15 35.07 21.26
C TYR A 168 8.15 34.27 20.42
N LEU A 169 9.19 33.67 21.00
CA LEU A 169 10.17 32.86 20.26
C LEU A 169 9.71 31.41 20.00
N THR A 170 8.59 31.00 20.60
CA THR A 170 8.09 29.62 20.50
C THR A 170 7.90 29.13 19.06
N PRO A 171 7.23 29.87 18.16
CA PRO A 171 7.05 29.41 16.77
C PRO A 171 8.38 29.18 16.04
N VAL A 172 9.35 30.10 16.18
CA VAL A 172 10.68 29.96 15.59
C VAL A 172 11.42 28.75 16.16
N ALA A 173 11.36 28.56 17.48
CA ALA A 173 12.01 27.43 18.14
C ALA A 173 11.40 26.08 17.70
N LEU A 174 10.08 26.00 17.49
CA LEU A 174 9.43 24.81 16.93
C LEU A 174 9.90 24.50 15.51
N VAL A 175 9.97 25.51 14.64
CA VAL A 175 10.51 25.35 13.27
C VAL A 175 11.97 24.89 13.31
N PHE A 176 12.78 25.45 14.20
CA PHE A 176 14.16 25.02 14.38
C PHE A 176 14.28 23.56 14.84
N ILE A 177 13.46 23.13 15.81
CA ILE A 177 13.42 21.74 16.27
C ILE A 177 13.04 20.81 15.10
N GLN A 178 12.03 21.17 14.32
CA GLN A 178 11.61 20.40 13.14
C GLN A 178 12.73 20.32 12.09
N LEU A 179 13.49 21.40 11.88
CA LEU A 179 14.66 21.41 10.99
C LEU A 179 15.74 20.43 11.49
N VAL A 180 15.99 20.38 12.80
CA VAL A 180 16.92 19.41 13.40
C VAL A 180 16.43 17.97 13.20
N ILE A 181 15.15 17.70 13.42
CA ILE A 181 14.55 16.38 13.17
C ILE A 181 14.72 15.99 11.69
N MET A 182 14.41 16.90 10.77
CA MET A 182 14.56 16.69 9.32
C MET A 182 16.01 16.43 8.92
N PHE A 183 16.96 17.13 9.53
CA PHE A 183 18.39 16.95 9.27
C PHE A 183 18.88 15.54 9.63
N PHE A 184 18.31 14.93 10.67
CA PHE A 184 18.61 13.57 11.12
C PHE A 184 17.59 12.52 10.62
N ALA A 185 16.64 12.90 9.77
CA ALA A 185 15.56 12.02 9.31
C ALA A 185 16.08 10.73 8.68
N ASN A 186 17.19 10.79 7.94
CA ASN A 186 17.81 9.61 7.33
C ASN A 186 18.24 8.57 8.38
N LYS A 187 18.88 9.02 9.47
CA LYS A 187 19.30 8.14 10.57
C LYS A 187 18.10 7.63 11.37
N LEU A 188 17.11 8.49 11.62
CA LEU A 188 15.90 8.14 12.34
C LEU A 188 15.11 7.04 11.62
N VAL A 189 14.90 7.19 10.31
CA VAL A 189 14.19 6.18 9.50
C VAL A 189 14.96 4.87 9.44
N LEU A 190 16.28 4.90 9.19
CA LEU A 190 17.09 3.68 9.13
C LEU A 190 17.27 2.98 10.47
N SER A 191 17.13 3.68 11.60
CA SER A 191 17.17 3.04 12.91
C SER A 191 16.08 1.97 13.10
N ARG A 192 15.02 2.01 12.26
CA ARG A 192 13.90 1.09 12.26
C ARG A 192 14.07 -0.08 11.30
N SER A 193 14.99 0.00 10.34
CA SER A 193 15.20 -1.11 9.42
C SER A 193 15.78 -2.30 10.16
N ASP A 194 15.23 -3.48 9.90
CA ASP A 194 15.75 -4.74 10.41
C ASP A 194 17.06 -5.09 9.70
N PHE A 195 17.13 -4.77 8.40
CA PHE A 195 18.28 -5.05 7.55
C PHE A 195 18.77 -3.78 6.86
N THR A 196 20.07 -3.68 6.66
CA THR A 196 20.70 -2.58 5.92
C THR A 196 21.34 -3.13 4.66
N ILE A 197 21.13 -2.47 3.52
CA ILE A 197 21.58 -2.96 2.22
C ILE A 197 22.71 -2.06 1.71
N SER A 198 23.84 -2.68 1.43
CA SER A 198 25.07 -2.10 0.89
C SER A 198 25.47 -2.81 -0.40
N ARG A 199 26.58 -2.37 -0.99
CA ARG A 199 27.17 -3.01 -2.16
C ARG A 199 27.69 -4.42 -1.86
N GLU A 200 28.16 -4.68 -0.64
CA GLU A 200 28.65 -6.01 -0.25
C GLU A 200 27.51 -7.02 -0.04
N ASN A 201 26.35 -6.55 0.43
CA ASN A 201 25.21 -7.40 0.74
C ASN A 201 23.94 -7.02 -0.03
N ARG A 202 24.11 -6.89 -1.34
CA ARG A 202 23.10 -6.34 -2.26
C ARG A 202 21.81 -7.15 -2.45
N PHE A 203 21.84 -8.45 -2.15
CA PHE A 203 20.73 -9.37 -2.42
C PHE A 203 19.82 -9.58 -1.20
N VAL A 204 18.52 -9.57 -1.46
CA VAL A 204 17.47 -9.93 -0.48
C VAL A 204 16.60 -11.05 -1.04
N TYR A 205 16.09 -11.90 -0.16
CA TYR A 205 15.30 -13.09 -0.52
C TYR A 205 14.00 -13.09 0.26
N ILE A 206 12.92 -13.45 -0.43
CA ILE A 206 11.59 -13.59 0.15
C ILE A 206 11.07 -14.96 -0.21
N ALA A 207 10.88 -15.80 0.80
CA ALA A 207 10.21 -17.08 0.63
C ALA A 207 8.73 -16.92 0.97
N ASN A 208 7.88 -17.08 -0.04
CA ASN A 208 6.43 -17.19 0.09
C ASN A 208 6.11 -18.67 0.28
N VAL A 209 5.57 -19.02 1.43
CA VAL A 209 5.27 -20.41 1.78
C VAL A 209 3.76 -20.57 1.88
N ARG A 210 3.16 -21.31 0.95
CA ARG A 210 1.73 -21.61 0.93
C ARG A 210 1.43 -22.71 1.93
N LEU A 211 0.57 -22.42 2.91
CA LEU A 211 0.25 -23.32 4.01
C LEU A 211 -1.11 -23.97 3.81
N ARG A 212 -1.23 -25.23 4.23
CA ARG A 212 -2.53 -25.92 4.34
C ARG A 212 -3.22 -25.53 5.65
N LYS A 213 -4.55 -25.64 5.72
CA LYS A 213 -5.33 -25.31 6.93
C LYS A 213 -4.79 -26.03 8.20
N SER A 214 -4.47 -27.32 8.07
CA SER A 214 -3.87 -28.13 9.14
C SER A 214 -2.47 -27.67 9.59
N GLU A 215 -1.74 -26.95 8.73
CA GLU A 215 -0.43 -26.39 9.07
C GLU A 215 -0.56 -25.05 9.79
N ILE A 216 -1.59 -24.25 9.44
CA ILE A 216 -1.94 -23.03 10.17
C ILE A 216 -2.29 -23.39 11.61
N GLU A 217 -3.08 -24.45 11.84
CA GLU A 217 -3.45 -24.88 13.19
C GLU A 217 -2.22 -25.33 14.00
N LYS A 218 -1.20 -25.88 13.34
CA LYS A 218 0.10 -26.14 13.97
C LYS A 218 0.90 -24.86 14.25
N LEU A 219 0.70 -23.80 13.47
CA LEU A 219 1.34 -22.49 13.64
C LEU A 219 0.61 -21.56 14.62
N ALA A 220 -0.71 -21.67 14.75
CA ALA A 220 -1.55 -20.82 15.59
C ALA A 220 -1.16 -20.83 17.09
N PRO A 221 -0.70 -21.96 17.69
CA PRO A 221 -0.13 -21.95 19.03
C PRO A 221 1.39 -21.68 19.08
N PHE A 222 2.08 -21.46 17.95
CA PHE A 222 3.55 -21.35 17.92
C PHE A 222 4.04 -19.88 18.04
N PRO A 223 4.87 -19.55 19.05
CA PRO A 223 5.39 -18.20 19.18
C PRO A 223 6.45 -17.89 18.12
N MET A 224 6.62 -16.61 17.81
CA MET A 224 7.62 -16.00 16.91
C MET A 224 9.06 -16.56 17.04
N PHE A 225 9.37 -17.20 18.18
CA PHE A 225 10.65 -17.83 18.48
C PHE A 225 10.96 -19.06 17.60
N LYS A 226 9.97 -19.88 17.19
CA LYS A 226 10.24 -21.03 16.30
C LYS A 226 10.40 -20.66 14.82
N LEU A 227 9.76 -19.57 14.39
CA LEU A 227 9.97 -19.00 13.07
C LEU A 227 11.37 -18.40 12.93
N ALA A 228 11.90 -17.80 14.01
CA ALA A 228 13.29 -17.35 14.05
C ALA A 228 14.26 -18.53 13.86
N GLU A 229 14.01 -19.68 14.51
CA GLU A 229 14.83 -20.90 14.36
C GLU A 229 14.84 -21.43 12.92
N VAL A 230 13.69 -21.49 12.24
CA VAL A 230 13.62 -21.87 10.82
C VAL A 230 14.46 -20.92 9.97
N LYS A 231 14.33 -19.60 10.22
CA LYS A 231 15.09 -18.61 9.46
C LYS A 231 16.60 -18.75 9.72
N ASP A 232 17.00 -19.01 10.97
CA ASP A 232 18.40 -19.13 11.36
C ASP A 232 19.04 -20.39 10.74
N GLU A 233 18.28 -21.49 10.72
CA GLU A 233 18.65 -22.72 10.04
C GLU A 233 18.86 -22.49 8.55
N VAL A 234 17.88 -21.92 7.85
CA VAL A 234 17.99 -21.57 6.43
C VAL A 234 19.20 -20.67 6.18
N TYR A 235 19.41 -19.64 7.01
CA TYR A 235 20.55 -18.73 6.89
C TYR A 235 21.89 -19.47 7.03
N SER A 236 22.03 -20.30 8.06
CA SER A 236 23.26 -21.05 8.36
C SER A 236 23.60 -22.08 7.27
N GLU A 237 22.58 -22.67 6.64
CA GLU A 237 22.77 -23.65 5.57
C GLU A 237 23.02 -22.99 4.20
N THR A 238 22.59 -21.74 4.00
CA THR A 238 22.66 -21.04 2.71
C THR A 238 23.56 -19.80 2.76
N LEU A 239 23.03 -18.66 3.17
CA LEU A 239 23.66 -17.34 3.08
C LEU A 239 24.98 -17.26 3.87
N ALA A 240 25.08 -17.94 5.01
CA ALA A 240 26.33 -18.02 5.78
C ALA A 240 27.47 -18.72 5.02
N LYS A 241 27.14 -19.56 4.04
CA LYS A 241 28.06 -20.27 3.15
C LYS A 241 28.19 -19.61 1.78
N ASN A 242 27.67 -18.39 1.60
CA ASN A 242 27.56 -17.69 0.32
C ASN A 242 26.73 -18.43 -0.74
N LEU A 243 25.75 -19.24 -0.31
CA LEU A 243 24.79 -19.89 -1.19
C LEU A 243 23.47 -19.11 -1.21
N ASP A 244 22.75 -19.18 -2.33
CA ASP A 244 21.42 -18.59 -2.45
C ASP A 244 20.39 -19.35 -1.62
N VAL A 245 19.38 -18.63 -1.10
CA VAL A 245 18.19 -19.27 -0.51
C VAL A 245 17.38 -19.90 -1.64
N THR A 246 17.07 -21.18 -1.51
CA THR A 246 16.29 -21.96 -2.49
C THR A 246 14.99 -22.47 -1.89
N ASN A 247 14.02 -22.81 -2.74
CA ASN A 247 12.76 -23.44 -2.33
C ASN A 247 13.02 -24.71 -1.49
N THR A 248 13.99 -25.54 -1.92
CA THR A 248 14.42 -26.75 -1.21
C THR A 248 14.94 -26.47 0.20
N SER A 249 15.78 -25.43 0.36
CA SER A 249 16.38 -25.08 1.66
C SER A 249 15.31 -24.67 2.68
N VAL A 250 14.33 -23.89 2.24
CA VAL A 250 13.23 -23.41 3.08
C VAL A 250 12.26 -24.55 3.40
N ALA A 251 11.87 -25.35 2.40
CA ALA A 251 10.98 -26.49 2.61
C ALA A 251 11.60 -27.52 3.56
N SER A 252 12.90 -27.81 3.42
CA SER A 252 13.61 -28.76 4.28
C SER A 252 13.67 -28.30 5.74
N ALA A 253 13.98 -27.02 5.97
CA ALA A 253 13.99 -26.43 7.31
C ALA A 253 12.60 -26.49 7.97
N LEU A 254 11.53 -26.22 7.20
CA LEU A 254 10.16 -26.33 7.69
C LEU A 254 9.73 -27.78 7.97
N LYS A 255 10.12 -28.73 7.11
CA LYS A 255 9.85 -30.18 7.30
C LYS A 255 10.43 -30.72 8.59
N ARG A 256 11.67 -30.35 8.93
CA ARG A 256 12.33 -30.76 10.19
C ARG A 256 11.62 -30.25 11.44
N ARG A 257 10.79 -29.20 11.32
CA ARG A 257 9.98 -28.64 12.42
C ARG A 257 8.55 -29.18 12.47
N GLY A 258 8.23 -30.21 11.68
CA GLY A 258 6.94 -30.91 11.72
C GLY A 258 5.86 -30.33 10.80
N LEU A 259 6.22 -29.42 9.89
CA LEU A 259 5.34 -28.92 8.84
C LEU A 259 5.47 -29.79 7.59
N SER A 260 4.38 -30.04 6.88
CA SER A 260 4.35 -30.96 5.73
C SER A 260 4.34 -30.17 4.43
N ILE A 261 5.38 -29.35 4.25
CA ILE A 261 5.48 -28.34 3.19
C ILE A 261 6.36 -28.87 2.07
N ASP A 262 5.81 -29.02 0.87
CA ASP A 262 6.56 -29.48 -0.29
C ASP A 262 7.28 -28.34 -0.99
N GLU A 263 8.28 -28.65 -1.81
CA GLU A 263 9.06 -27.63 -2.52
C GLU A 263 8.19 -26.76 -3.43
N GLY A 264 7.14 -27.33 -4.03
CA GLY A 264 6.16 -26.59 -4.84
C GLY A 264 5.25 -25.66 -4.04
N ASP A 265 5.18 -25.81 -2.72
CA ASP A 265 4.46 -24.89 -1.82
C ASP A 265 5.34 -23.67 -1.45
N VAL A 266 6.61 -23.64 -1.86
CA VAL A 266 7.56 -22.55 -1.56
C VAL A 266 7.97 -21.82 -2.85
N GLU A 267 7.79 -20.51 -2.88
CA GLU A 267 8.31 -19.63 -3.92
C GLU A 267 9.34 -18.68 -3.31
N VAL A 268 10.61 -18.81 -3.69
CA VAL A 268 11.67 -17.86 -3.29
C VAL A 268 11.91 -16.82 -4.39
N LYS A 269 11.71 -15.55 -4.06
CA LYS A 269 12.08 -14.39 -4.90
C LYS A 269 13.41 -13.81 -4.43
N LYS A 270 14.34 -13.59 -5.37
CA LYS A 270 15.64 -12.97 -5.12
C LYS A 270 15.67 -11.59 -5.80
N PHE A 271 15.96 -10.54 -5.03
CA PHE A 271 16.10 -9.18 -5.55
C PHE A 271 17.53 -8.68 -5.37
N ASP A 272 18.12 -8.16 -6.43
CA ASP A 272 19.32 -7.31 -6.35
C ASP A 272 18.91 -5.88 -5.95
N LEU A 273 18.56 -5.70 -4.68
CA LEU A 273 17.95 -4.46 -4.21
C LEU A 273 18.93 -3.28 -4.30
N TYR A 274 20.21 -3.48 -3.97
CA TYR A 274 21.20 -2.42 -4.15
C TYR A 274 21.38 -2.07 -5.64
N GLY A 275 21.46 -3.06 -6.52
CA GLY A 275 21.63 -2.83 -7.97
C GLY A 275 20.46 -2.06 -8.57
N ILE A 276 19.23 -2.39 -8.17
CA ILE A 276 18.02 -1.65 -8.59
C ILE A 276 18.11 -0.19 -8.16
N VAL A 277 18.45 0.08 -6.89
CA VAL A 277 18.56 1.45 -6.38
C VAL A 277 19.73 2.20 -7.05
N GLU A 278 20.86 1.53 -7.28
CA GLU A 278 22.03 2.09 -7.96
C GLU A 278 21.70 2.51 -9.40
N GLU A 279 20.98 1.66 -10.14
CA GLU A 279 20.53 1.97 -11.50
C GLU A 279 19.63 3.21 -11.53
N VAL A 280 18.64 3.27 -10.64
CA VAL A 280 17.69 4.40 -10.55
C VAL A 280 18.41 5.68 -10.11
N ALA A 281 19.30 5.60 -9.12
CA ALA A 281 20.10 6.73 -8.67
C ALA A 281 20.97 7.29 -9.80
N LYS A 282 21.58 6.42 -10.61
CA LYS A 282 22.34 6.81 -11.80
C LYS A 282 21.46 7.53 -12.83
N ARG A 283 20.25 7.02 -13.11
CA ARG A 283 19.29 7.67 -14.04
C ARG A 283 18.87 9.06 -13.58
N PHE A 284 18.78 9.28 -12.27
CA PHE A 284 18.48 10.60 -11.70
C PHE A 284 19.70 11.48 -11.42
N ASN A 285 20.92 10.99 -11.67
CA ASN A 285 22.17 11.65 -11.34
C ASN A 285 22.25 12.07 -9.86
N VAL A 286 21.88 11.15 -8.96
CA VAL A 286 21.95 11.32 -7.51
C VAL A 286 22.82 10.24 -6.88
N LYS A 287 23.34 10.51 -5.67
CA LYS A 287 24.03 9.50 -4.88
C LYS A 287 23.05 8.41 -4.46
N VAL A 288 23.50 7.15 -4.42
CA VAL A 288 22.75 6.04 -3.83
C VAL A 288 22.44 6.38 -2.37
N PRO A 289 21.15 6.46 -1.96
CA PRO A 289 20.78 6.72 -0.58
C PRO A 289 21.17 5.52 0.30
N SER A 290 21.20 5.72 1.61
CA SER A 290 21.30 4.57 2.52
C SER A 290 20.01 3.76 2.46
N ILE A 291 20.11 2.44 2.29
CA ILE A 291 18.97 1.56 2.04
C ILE A 291 18.71 0.70 3.29
N GLY A 292 17.46 0.68 3.76
CA GLY A 292 17.00 -0.18 4.83
C GLY A 292 15.80 -1.01 4.41
N VAL A 293 15.69 -2.22 4.93
CA VAL A 293 14.49 -3.07 4.78
C VAL A 293 13.84 -3.30 6.14
N LEU A 294 12.53 -3.05 6.21
CA LEU A 294 11.69 -3.30 7.38
C LEU A 294 10.85 -4.57 7.14
N ASN A 295 10.93 -5.55 8.03
CA ASN A 295 10.24 -6.82 7.89
C ASN A 295 8.78 -6.72 8.39
N VAL A 296 7.90 -6.15 7.56
CA VAL A 296 6.46 -6.02 7.83
C VAL A 296 5.65 -6.36 6.58
N VAL A 297 4.45 -6.94 6.80
CA VAL A 297 3.56 -7.43 5.72
C VAL A 297 2.92 -6.29 4.92
N GLN A 298 2.72 -5.11 5.53
CA GLN A 298 2.12 -3.98 4.83
C GLN A 298 3.07 -3.48 3.73
N PRO A 299 2.66 -3.47 2.45
CA PRO A 299 3.49 -2.96 1.36
C PRO A 299 3.69 -1.45 1.52
N ASN A 300 4.95 -1.02 1.61
CA ASN A 300 5.31 0.39 1.65
C ASN A 300 6.78 0.60 1.21
N ALA A 301 7.05 1.79 0.66
CA ALA A 301 8.39 2.32 0.44
C ALA A 301 8.37 3.81 0.77
N MET A 302 9.47 4.33 1.30
CA MET A 302 9.57 5.75 1.63
C MET A 302 11.01 6.21 1.49
N ALA A 303 11.22 7.31 0.77
CA ALA A 303 12.46 8.05 0.82
C ALA A 303 12.35 9.34 1.65
N THR A 304 13.38 9.63 2.43
CA THR A 304 13.48 10.88 3.19
C THR A 304 14.91 11.41 3.21
N GLY A 305 15.07 12.68 3.56
CA GLY A 305 16.36 13.32 3.75
C GLY A 305 16.38 14.76 3.24
N ILE A 306 17.19 15.60 3.89
CA ILE A 306 17.32 17.02 3.57
C ILE A 306 18.03 17.27 2.22
N SER A 307 18.81 16.29 1.74
CA SER A 307 19.56 16.38 0.49
C SER A 307 19.87 14.98 -0.08
N PRO A 308 20.17 14.87 -1.39
CA PRO A 308 20.53 13.58 -1.99
C PRO A 308 21.73 12.88 -1.32
N SER A 309 22.68 13.63 -0.76
CA SER A 309 23.83 13.06 -0.05
C SER A 309 23.51 12.55 1.35
N ARG A 310 22.34 12.93 1.89
CA ARG A 310 21.83 12.54 3.21
C ARG A 310 20.41 12.00 3.13
N ALA A 311 20.15 11.17 2.12
CA ALA A 311 18.88 10.51 1.92
C ALA A 311 18.92 9.07 2.45
N ALA A 312 17.77 8.61 2.92
CA ALA A 312 17.52 7.21 3.26
C ALA A 312 16.31 6.71 2.46
N LEU A 313 16.37 5.44 2.08
CA LEU A 313 15.28 4.70 1.45
C LEU A 313 14.92 3.53 2.36
N LEU A 314 13.68 3.46 2.81
CA LEU A 314 13.13 2.36 3.59
C LEU A 314 12.13 1.59 2.73
N ILE A 315 12.28 0.28 2.65
CA ILE A 315 11.41 -0.62 1.87
C ILE A 315 10.85 -1.69 2.80
N THR A 316 9.60 -2.08 2.67
CA THR A 316 9.03 -3.18 3.46
C THR A 316 9.16 -4.52 2.75
N SER A 317 9.29 -5.61 3.50
CA SER A 317 9.24 -6.97 2.95
C SER A 317 7.90 -7.26 2.24
N GLY A 318 6.79 -6.69 2.74
CA GLY A 318 5.48 -6.77 2.09
C GLY A 318 5.39 -6.11 0.71
N LEU A 319 6.19 -5.06 0.45
CA LEU A 319 6.25 -4.45 -0.88
C LEU A 319 6.95 -5.41 -1.86
N LEU A 320 8.10 -5.93 -1.44
CA LEU A 320 8.93 -6.82 -2.24
C LEU A 320 8.26 -8.20 -2.47
N SER A 321 7.39 -8.66 -1.57
CA SER A 321 6.67 -9.93 -1.78
C SER A 321 5.61 -9.82 -2.88
N ARG A 322 4.96 -8.66 -3.01
CA ARG A 322 3.87 -8.40 -3.96
C ARG A 322 4.32 -7.94 -5.35
N LEU A 323 5.46 -7.27 -5.43
CA LEU A 323 5.94 -6.65 -6.67
C LEU A 323 7.06 -7.45 -7.33
N SER A 324 7.11 -7.42 -8.66
CA SER A 324 8.24 -7.91 -9.46
C SER A 324 9.42 -6.92 -9.46
N ASP A 325 10.61 -7.34 -9.87
CA ASP A 325 11.82 -6.50 -9.95
C ASP A 325 11.59 -5.17 -10.69
N VAL A 326 10.85 -5.23 -11.81
CA VAL A 326 10.56 -4.05 -12.64
C VAL A 326 9.59 -3.10 -11.92
N GLU A 327 8.60 -3.65 -11.21
CA GLU A 327 7.63 -2.89 -10.41
C GLU A 327 8.29 -2.26 -9.17
N VAL A 328 9.15 -3.01 -8.46
CA VAL A 328 9.98 -2.49 -7.37
C VAL A 328 10.86 -1.34 -7.87
N LYS A 329 11.50 -1.50 -9.03
CA LYS A 329 12.30 -0.44 -9.66
C LYS A 329 11.47 0.82 -9.94
N ALA A 330 10.22 0.68 -10.38
CA ALA A 330 9.33 1.82 -10.64
C ALA A 330 8.93 2.56 -9.36
N ILE A 331 8.61 1.84 -8.28
CA ILE A 331 8.33 2.45 -6.97
C ILE A 331 9.58 3.14 -6.42
N ILE A 332 10.75 2.51 -6.52
CA ILE A 332 12.02 3.13 -6.12
C ILE A 332 12.30 4.39 -6.95
N ALA A 333 11.96 4.39 -8.25
CA ALA A 333 12.09 5.59 -9.07
C ALA A 333 11.16 6.72 -8.65
N HIS A 334 9.95 6.43 -8.17
CA HIS A 334 9.05 7.41 -7.54
C HIS A 334 9.71 8.01 -6.30
N GLU A 335 10.16 7.16 -5.37
CA GLU A 335 10.78 7.59 -4.12
C GLU A 335 12.06 8.42 -4.35
N LEU A 336 12.93 8.00 -5.28
CA LEU A 336 14.14 8.74 -5.60
C LEU A 336 13.88 10.06 -6.35
N SER A 337 12.72 10.22 -7.01
CA SER A 337 12.31 11.52 -7.56
C SER A 337 12.16 12.57 -6.46
N HIS A 338 11.61 12.18 -5.30
CA HIS A 338 11.51 13.09 -4.15
C HIS A 338 12.87 13.52 -3.62
N VAL A 339 13.81 12.58 -3.54
CA VAL A 339 15.20 12.85 -3.11
C VAL A 339 15.87 13.82 -4.08
N LYS A 340 15.80 13.53 -5.39
CA LYS A 340 16.36 14.37 -6.45
C LYS A 340 15.79 15.79 -6.39
N SER A 341 14.48 15.91 -6.21
CA SER A 341 13.78 17.20 -6.23
C SER A 341 13.82 17.93 -4.89
N ARG A 342 14.37 17.32 -3.83
CA ARG A 342 14.45 17.87 -2.46
C ARG A 342 13.08 18.24 -1.92
N ASP A 343 12.08 17.39 -2.15
CA ASP A 343 10.70 17.71 -1.83
C ASP A 343 10.45 17.87 -0.33
N VAL A 344 11.10 17.04 0.49
CA VAL A 344 11.04 17.14 1.96
C VAL A 344 11.44 18.55 2.42
N LEU A 345 12.53 19.12 1.89
CA LEU A 345 12.97 20.46 2.22
C LEU A 345 12.02 21.55 1.71
N LYS A 346 11.51 21.42 0.48
CA LYS A 346 10.57 22.38 -0.12
C LYS A 346 9.25 22.42 0.65
N LEU A 347 8.70 21.26 0.98
CA LEU A 347 7.52 21.14 1.82
C LEU A 347 7.79 21.75 3.20
N PHE A 348 8.89 21.39 3.85
CA PHE A 348 9.26 21.96 5.14
C PHE A 348 9.29 23.50 5.11
N ILE A 349 9.93 24.10 4.10
CA ILE A 349 9.98 25.56 3.94
C ILE A 349 8.56 26.12 3.78
N MET A 350 7.76 25.56 2.88
CA MET A 350 6.39 26.04 2.61
C MET A 350 5.49 25.96 3.86
N PHE A 351 5.48 24.82 4.55
CA PHE A 351 4.72 24.63 5.79
C PHE A 351 5.21 25.57 6.90
N SER A 352 6.53 25.69 7.09
CA SER A 352 7.12 26.57 8.10
C SER A 352 6.83 28.04 7.83
N SER A 353 6.89 28.49 6.58
CA SER A 353 6.58 29.86 6.19
C SER A 353 5.13 30.23 6.51
N ILE A 354 4.17 29.36 6.19
CA ILE A 354 2.75 29.60 6.51
C ILE A 354 2.50 29.55 8.01
N PHE A 355 3.15 28.63 8.72
CA PHE A 355 3.06 28.54 10.18
C PHE A 355 3.57 29.82 10.86
N LEU A 356 4.75 30.32 10.46
CA LEU A 356 5.33 31.55 11.01
C LEU A 356 4.51 32.78 10.62
N PHE A 357 4.04 32.86 9.37
CA PHE A 357 3.14 33.92 8.90
C PHE A 357 1.86 33.97 9.75
N ARG A 358 1.24 32.81 9.99
CA ARG A 358 0.07 32.72 10.87
C ARG A 358 0.40 33.21 12.28
N ALA A 359 1.48 32.70 12.88
CA ALA A 359 1.83 32.98 14.26
C ALA A 359 2.17 34.47 14.53
N TYR A 360 2.88 35.13 13.61
CA TYR A 360 3.39 36.48 13.84
C TYR A 360 2.57 37.60 13.20
N ILE A 361 1.87 37.33 12.10
CA ILE A 361 1.16 38.36 11.34
C ILE A 361 -0.35 38.25 11.52
N LEU A 362 -0.89 37.02 11.50
CA LEU A 362 -2.34 36.80 11.51
C LEU A 362 -2.91 36.65 12.92
N TRP A 363 -2.28 35.86 13.79
CA TRP A 363 -2.77 35.58 15.14
C TRP A 363 -3.08 36.84 15.96
N PRO A 364 -2.27 37.92 15.91
CA PRO A 364 -2.61 39.16 16.62
C PRO A 364 -3.82 39.93 16.06
N LYS A 365 -4.24 39.62 14.82
CA LYS A 365 -5.25 40.38 14.04
C LYS A 365 -6.57 39.64 13.86
N LEU A 366 -6.60 38.33 14.04
CA LEU A 366 -7.77 37.49 13.79
C LEU A 366 -8.41 37.04 15.11
N ALA A 367 -9.74 37.02 15.13
CA ALA A 367 -10.50 36.37 16.19
C ALA A 367 -10.24 34.85 16.18
N LEU A 368 -10.42 34.20 17.32
CA LEU A 368 -10.09 32.77 17.49
C LEU A 368 -10.75 31.86 16.43
N LEU A 369 -12.03 32.08 16.13
CA LEU A 369 -12.76 31.29 15.12
C LEU A 369 -12.24 31.51 13.70
N THR A 370 -11.84 32.74 13.37
CA THR A 370 -11.33 33.08 12.05
C THR A 370 -9.89 32.60 11.85
N ASP A 371 -9.06 32.61 12.91
CA ASP A 371 -7.74 31.98 12.88
C ASP A 371 -7.84 30.45 12.72
N PHE A 372 -8.78 29.80 13.42
CA PHE A 372 -9.00 28.37 13.25
C PHE A 372 -9.47 28.01 11.83
N ALA A 373 -10.39 28.80 11.26
CA ALA A 373 -10.81 28.64 9.87
C ALA A 373 -9.64 28.82 8.89
N PHE A 374 -8.78 29.81 9.12
CA PHE A 374 -7.56 30.01 8.33
C PHE A 374 -6.62 28.80 8.41
N LEU A 375 -6.44 28.20 9.59
CA LEU A 375 -5.63 26.99 9.75
C LEU A 375 -6.18 25.83 8.91
N VAL A 376 -7.48 25.56 8.98
CA VAL A 376 -8.12 24.46 8.23
C VAL A 376 -7.98 24.69 6.72
N VAL A 377 -8.26 25.91 6.24
CA VAL A 377 -8.14 26.27 4.82
C VAL A 377 -6.70 26.17 4.34
N SER A 378 -5.75 26.74 5.08
CA SER A 378 -4.32 26.72 4.71
C SER A 378 -3.74 25.30 4.72
N MET A 379 -4.10 24.46 5.70
CA MET A 379 -3.72 23.04 5.71
C MET A 379 -4.27 22.32 4.50
N THR A 380 -5.56 22.47 4.21
CA THR A 380 -6.22 21.84 3.07
C THR A 380 -5.55 22.26 1.75
N PHE A 381 -5.24 23.55 1.60
CA PHE A 381 -4.51 24.07 0.45
C PHE A 381 -3.11 23.47 0.35
N LEU A 382 -2.36 23.35 1.45
CA LEU A 382 -1.01 22.78 1.44
C LEU A 382 -0.98 21.31 1.06
N PHE A 383 -1.91 20.51 1.60
CA PHE A 383 -2.07 19.11 1.19
C PHE A 383 -2.48 19.00 -0.27
N PHE A 384 -3.33 19.90 -0.77
CA PHE A 384 -3.66 19.95 -2.19
C PHE A 384 -2.44 20.28 -3.07
N ILE A 385 -1.61 21.25 -2.70
CA ILE A 385 -0.35 21.54 -3.40
C ILE A 385 0.62 20.35 -3.36
N ALA A 386 0.68 19.62 -2.23
CA ALA A 386 1.52 18.43 -2.12
C ALA A 386 1.15 17.35 -3.15
N LYS A 387 -0.12 17.26 -3.58
CA LYS A 387 -0.56 16.38 -4.66
C LYS A 387 0.16 16.65 -5.99
N PHE A 388 0.56 17.90 -6.25
CA PHE A 388 1.31 18.25 -7.46
C PHE A 388 2.73 17.67 -7.42
N ILE A 389 3.33 17.61 -6.23
CA ILE A 389 4.66 17.04 -6.02
C ILE A 389 4.63 15.53 -6.24
N GLU A 390 3.63 14.85 -5.69
CA GLU A 390 3.39 13.42 -5.91
C GLU A 390 3.13 13.08 -7.38
N ALA A 391 2.26 13.86 -8.05
CA ALA A 391 2.02 13.70 -9.47
C ALA A 391 3.29 13.97 -10.31
N ARG A 392 4.18 14.87 -9.89
CA ARG A 392 5.46 15.07 -10.57
C ARG A 392 6.38 13.85 -10.37
N ALA A 393 6.42 13.28 -9.17
CA ALA A 393 7.20 12.07 -8.90
C ALA A 393 6.75 10.89 -9.77
N ASP A 394 5.44 10.71 -9.98
CA ASP A 394 4.90 9.71 -10.91
C ASP A 394 5.47 9.86 -12.34
N LEU A 395 5.49 11.09 -12.86
CA LEU A 395 6.03 11.36 -14.21
C LEU A 395 7.54 11.15 -14.27
N ASP A 396 8.27 11.67 -13.29
CA ASP A 396 9.73 11.55 -13.25
C ASP A 396 10.15 10.06 -13.16
N ALA A 397 9.42 9.25 -12.40
CA ALA A 397 9.60 7.81 -12.32
C ALA A 397 9.29 7.12 -13.66
N ALA A 398 8.13 7.41 -14.25
CA ALA A 398 7.73 6.86 -15.54
C ALA A 398 8.77 7.15 -16.64
N TYR A 399 9.30 8.38 -16.69
CA TYR A 399 10.34 8.75 -17.65
C TYR A 399 11.72 8.17 -17.33
N ALA A 400 12.07 7.96 -16.07
CA ALA A 400 13.33 7.33 -15.69
C ALA A 400 13.34 5.85 -16.07
N ILE A 401 12.22 5.14 -15.86
CA ILE A 401 12.06 3.73 -16.19
C ILE A 401 11.86 3.52 -17.69
N GLY A 402 11.14 4.42 -18.36
CA GLY A 402 10.82 4.32 -19.78
C GLY A 402 9.52 3.56 -20.09
N ASP A 403 8.83 3.04 -19.06
CA ASP A 403 7.50 2.43 -19.19
C ASP A 403 6.57 2.91 -18.07
N PRO A 404 5.66 3.87 -18.36
CA PRO A 404 4.67 4.38 -17.41
C PRO A 404 3.71 3.31 -16.88
N LYS A 405 3.44 2.26 -17.66
CA LYS A 405 2.46 1.23 -17.30
C LYS A 405 2.97 0.34 -16.17
N VAL A 406 4.28 0.20 -16.00
CA VAL A 406 4.86 -0.52 -14.87
C VAL A 406 4.46 0.13 -13.55
N LEU A 407 4.57 1.46 -13.43
CA LEU A 407 4.19 2.15 -12.21
C LEU A 407 2.68 2.05 -11.97
N ALA A 408 1.86 2.17 -13.03
CA ALA A 408 0.41 1.96 -12.92
C ALA A 408 0.06 0.55 -12.39
N ARG A 409 0.68 -0.51 -12.92
CA ARG A 409 0.49 -1.89 -12.43
C ARG A 409 0.93 -2.05 -10.98
N SER A 410 2.06 -1.44 -10.61
CA SER A 410 2.58 -1.46 -9.23
C SER A 410 1.57 -0.84 -8.26
N LEU A 411 1.02 0.33 -8.62
CA LEU A 411 -0.01 1.02 -7.85
C LEU A 411 -1.28 0.18 -7.72
N LYS A 412 -1.71 -0.52 -8.79
CA LYS A 412 -2.86 -1.43 -8.74
C LYS A 412 -2.66 -2.58 -7.74
N LYS A 413 -1.46 -3.18 -7.67
CA LYS A 413 -1.15 -4.30 -6.77
C LYS A 413 -1.03 -3.92 -5.29
N ILE A 414 -0.55 -2.71 -4.99
CA ILE A 414 -0.37 -2.27 -3.60
C ILE A 414 -1.62 -1.58 -3.03
N THR A 415 -2.54 -1.15 -3.88
CA THR A 415 -3.77 -0.48 -3.47
C THR A 415 -4.87 -1.50 -3.24
N PRO A 416 -5.62 -1.42 -2.12
CA PRO A 416 -6.81 -2.24 -1.95
C PRO A 416 -7.78 -2.06 -3.12
N THR A 417 -8.10 -3.18 -3.77
CA THR A 417 -8.91 -3.26 -4.99
C THR A 417 -10.22 -2.48 -4.89
N PHE A 418 -10.88 -2.50 -3.73
CA PHE A 418 -12.14 -1.77 -3.51
C PHE A 418 -12.00 -0.24 -3.69
N VAL A 419 -10.86 0.36 -3.30
CA VAL A 419 -10.64 1.82 -3.41
C VAL A 419 -10.61 2.23 -4.88
N LEU A 420 -9.89 1.46 -5.71
CA LEU A 420 -9.75 1.73 -7.14
C LEU A 420 -11.11 1.71 -7.84
N LYS A 421 -11.86 0.65 -7.59
CA LYS A 421 -13.13 0.41 -8.24
C LYS A 421 -14.24 1.35 -7.79
N ILE A 422 -14.26 1.78 -6.52
CA ILE A 422 -15.20 2.85 -6.09
C ILE A 422 -14.95 4.13 -6.89
N GLN A 423 -13.69 4.53 -7.04
CA GLN A 423 -13.34 5.75 -7.77
C GLN A 423 -13.55 5.63 -9.29
N GLU A 424 -13.45 4.43 -9.85
CA GLU A 424 -13.75 4.18 -11.26
C GLU A 424 -15.26 4.17 -11.52
N ALA A 425 -16.05 3.51 -10.67
CA ALA A 425 -17.49 3.38 -10.84
C ALA A 425 -18.25 4.69 -10.56
N ARG A 426 -17.89 5.42 -9.50
CA ARG A 426 -18.62 6.63 -9.06
C ARG A 426 -17.96 7.93 -9.51
N GLY A 427 -16.78 7.85 -10.13
CA GLY A 427 -15.89 8.99 -10.27
C GLY A 427 -15.22 9.34 -8.93
N ILE A 428 -14.29 10.29 -9.00
CA ILE A 428 -13.56 10.76 -7.81
C ILE A 428 -14.36 11.91 -7.20
N PRO A 429 -14.82 11.82 -5.95
CA PRO A 429 -15.51 12.93 -5.29
C PRO A 429 -14.52 14.05 -4.93
N VAL A 430 -15.02 15.28 -4.81
CA VAL A 430 -14.22 16.46 -4.43
C VAL A 430 -13.54 16.27 -3.07
N SER A 431 -14.19 15.57 -2.14
CA SER A 431 -13.64 15.28 -0.81
C SER A 431 -12.34 14.46 -0.85
N GLU A 432 -12.15 13.57 -1.83
CA GLU A 432 -10.90 12.81 -1.99
C GLU A 432 -9.73 13.72 -2.41
N TRP A 433 -10.01 14.77 -3.18
CA TRP A 433 -9.02 15.78 -3.52
C TRP A 433 -8.68 16.72 -2.36
N LEU A 434 -9.64 17.01 -1.48
CA LEU A 434 -9.45 17.91 -0.34
C LEU A 434 -8.97 17.19 0.94
N ARG A 435 -8.89 15.85 0.91
CA ARG A 435 -8.37 15.05 2.01
C ARG A 435 -6.94 15.48 2.36
N TRP A 436 -6.62 15.53 3.66
CA TRP A 436 -5.27 15.78 4.19
C TRP A 436 -4.37 14.56 4.00
N ASP A 437 -4.18 14.21 2.74
CA ASP A 437 -3.31 13.19 2.19
C ASP A 437 -2.47 13.89 1.12
N THR A 438 -1.17 13.63 1.08
CA THR A 438 -0.29 14.22 0.07
C THR A 438 -0.51 13.58 -1.30
N HIS A 439 -1.05 12.36 -1.37
CA HIS A 439 -1.25 11.66 -2.64
C HIS A 439 -2.52 12.14 -3.36
N PRO A 440 -2.45 12.38 -4.68
CA PRO A 440 -3.64 12.49 -5.50
C PRO A 440 -4.47 11.19 -5.43
N PRO A 441 -5.78 11.27 -5.71
CA PRO A 441 -6.63 10.10 -5.81
C PRO A 441 -6.00 9.02 -6.69
N ILE A 442 -5.97 7.79 -6.18
CA ILE A 442 -5.17 6.72 -6.77
C ILE A 442 -5.60 6.35 -8.20
N SER A 443 -6.91 6.34 -8.47
CA SER A 443 -7.42 6.08 -9.83
C SER A 443 -7.05 7.19 -10.81
N PHE A 444 -6.90 8.44 -10.35
CA PHE A 444 -6.38 9.53 -11.16
C PHE A 444 -4.91 9.28 -11.53
N ARG A 445 -4.07 8.89 -10.57
CA ARG A 445 -2.65 8.57 -10.82
C ARG A 445 -2.50 7.44 -11.83
N ILE A 446 -3.25 6.35 -11.64
CA ILE A 446 -3.23 5.18 -12.54
C ILE A 446 -3.67 5.56 -13.95
N ARG A 447 -4.84 6.18 -14.13
CA ARG A 447 -5.33 6.60 -15.47
C ARG A 447 -4.36 7.54 -16.17
N ARG A 448 -3.74 8.43 -15.39
CA ARG A 448 -2.75 9.38 -15.91
C ARG A 448 -1.49 8.68 -16.43
N LEU A 449 -1.02 7.66 -15.72
CA LEU A 449 0.13 6.84 -16.13
C LEU A 449 -0.21 5.95 -17.33
N GLU A 450 -1.39 5.35 -17.36
CA GLU A 450 -1.83 4.49 -18.48
C GLU A 450 -1.97 5.25 -19.80
N LYS A 451 -2.37 6.52 -19.73
CA LYS A 451 -2.48 7.41 -20.89
C LYS A 451 -1.16 8.10 -21.28
N LEU A 452 -0.09 7.90 -20.50
CA LEU A 452 1.16 8.61 -20.71
C LEU A 452 1.96 8.00 -21.87
N GLU A 453 2.29 8.81 -22.86
CA GLU A 453 3.27 8.46 -23.89
C GLU A 453 4.68 8.44 -23.30
N THR A 454 5.49 7.47 -23.74
CA THR A 454 6.87 7.25 -23.26
C THR A 454 7.85 8.37 -23.60
N ALA A 455 7.53 9.22 -24.59
CA ALA A 455 8.34 10.36 -24.96
C ALA A 455 8.42 11.41 -23.83
N ARG A 456 9.64 11.69 -23.36
CA ARG A 456 9.89 12.67 -22.30
C ARG A 456 9.58 14.09 -22.79
N LYS A 457 8.54 14.70 -22.24
CA LYS A 457 8.22 16.13 -22.45
C LYS A 457 8.89 16.97 -21.35
N ARG A 458 9.42 18.15 -21.71
CA ARG A 458 9.99 19.10 -20.72
C ARG A 458 8.87 19.60 -19.79
N GLY A 459 9.20 19.90 -18.53
CA GLY A 459 8.27 20.54 -17.58
C GLY A 459 7.33 19.58 -16.83
N THR A 460 7.85 18.51 -16.21
CA THR A 460 7.06 17.53 -15.45
C THR A 460 6.23 18.15 -14.32
N PHE A 461 6.75 19.18 -13.66
CA PHE A 461 6.03 19.86 -12.58
C PHE A 461 4.83 20.67 -13.08
N LEU A 462 5.00 21.50 -14.11
CA LEU A 462 3.91 22.31 -14.66
C LEU A 462 2.81 21.41 -15.23
N LYS A 463 3.19 20.35 -15.94
CA LYS A 463 2.23 19.34 -16.42
C LYS A 463 1.45 18.72 -15.26
N SER A 464 2.11 18.39 -14.15
CA SER A 464 1.46 17.81 -12.98
C SER A 464 0.48 18.76 -12.30
N ILE A 465 0.80 20.06 -12.24
CA ILE A 465 -0.14 21.09 -11.77
C ILE A 465 -1.39 21.12 -12.65
N VAL A 466 -1.20 21.22 -13.97
CA VAL A 466 -2.31 21.26 -14.94
C VAL A 466 -3.17 20.00 -14.82
N ASP A 467 -2.56 18.83 -14.85
CA ASP A 467 -3.28 17.55 -14.76
C ASP A 467 -4.10 17.43 -13.46
N CYS A 468 -3.52 17.81 -12.31
CA CYS A 468 -4.21 17.76 -11.02
C CYS A 468 -5.35 18.79 -10.94
N LEU A 469 -5.16 20.01 -11.44
CA LEU A 469 -6.22 21.02 -11.48
C LEU A 469 -7.36 20.60 -12.40
N THR A 470 -7.06 20.07 -13.59
CA THR A 470 -8.07 19.53 -14.50
C THR A 470 -8.82 18.37 -13.86
N GLY A 471 -8.12 17.46 -13.17
CA GLY A 471 -8.74 16.35 -12.44
C GLY A 471 -9.68 16.82 -11.33
N PHE A 472 -9.26 17.81 -10.53
CA PHE A 472 -10.08 18.41 -9.49
C PHE A 472 -11.32 19.13 -10.03
N ILE A 473 -11.15 19.95 -11.08
CA ILE A 473 -12.25 20.66 -11.74
C ILE A 473 -13.25 19.68 -12.35
N SER A 474 -12.77 18.59 -12.97
CA SER A 474 -13.66 17.54 -13.47
C SER A 474 -14.46 16.85 -12.38
N SER A 475 -13.91 16.70 -11.17
CA SER A 475 -14.64 16.17 -10.01
C SER A 475 -15.72 17.14 -9.51
N LEU A 476 -15.46 18.45 -9.52
CA LEU A 476 -16.43 19.48 -9.15
C LEU A 476 -17.68 19.42 -10.05
N PHE A 477 -17.50 19.38 -11.38
CA PHE A 477 -18.61 19.33 -12.33
C PHE A 477 -19.41 18.02 -12.34
N LYS A 478 -18.88 16.94 -11.75
CA LYS A 478 -19.61 15.66 -11.59
C LYS A 478 -20.33 15.55 -10.25
N THR A 479 -19.96 16.39 -9.29
CA THR A 479 -20.53 16.38 -7.92
C THR A 479 -21.64 17.42 -7.76
N LEU A 480 -21.58 18.50 -8.54
CA LEU A 480 -22.67 19.45 -8.79
C LEU A 480 -23.62 18.90 -9.86
#